data_AF-A0A1C0VPV1-F1
#
_entry.id   AF-A0A1C0VPV1-F1
#
_cell.length_a   1.000
_cell.length_b   1.000
_cell.length_c   1.000
_cell.angle_alpha   90.00
_cell.angle_beta   90.00
_cell.angle_gamma   90.00
#
_symmetry.space_group_name_H-M   'P 1'
#
loop_
_entity.id
_entity.type
_entity.pdbx_description
1 polymer ?
#
loop_
_entity_poly.entity_id
_entity_poly.type
_entity_poly.pdbx_seq_one_letter_code
_entity_poly.pdbx_strand_id
1 'polypeptide(L)'
;MQQKSLSASLLEILLPLALILGLVLLLSLNVEQTQQTEAAQAPLESWLKLIVGYLAATAEIAAALVIGLAVIRGIMLYLLQTFSRSRQHIDSTEVVRLQLGRVLALGLEFTVASDILRTAVAPTRQDILNLGAIVLLRTLLNYFLEREIQQVEQSRSKSYQNAEQSENTK
;
A
#
# COMPACT_ATOMS: atom_id res chain seq x y z
N MET A 1 -5.28 13.52 31.49
CA MET A 1 -4.03 13.49 30.69
C MET A 1 -4.13 12.68 29.38
N GLN A 2 -5.11 11.78 29.20
CA GLN A 2 -5.21 10.93 27.99
C GLN A 2 -5.70 11.65 26.70
N GLN A 3 -6.21 12.88 26.79
CA GLN A 3 -6.73 13.59 25.62
C GLN A 3 -5.63 14.11 24.67
N LYS A 4 -4.39 14.27 25.18
CA LYS A 4 -3.27 14.88 24.45
C LYS A 4 -2.55 13.91 23.50
N SER A 5 -2.65 12.59 23.73
CA SER A 5 -2.03 11.59 22.85
C SER A 5 -2.89 11.30 21.61
N LEU A 6 -4.22 11.35 21.74
CA LEU A 6 -5.14 11.13 20.63
C LEU A 6 -5.05 12.23 19.57
N SER A 7 -4.88 13.48 19.99
CA SER A 7 -4.68 14.60 19.06
C SER A 7 -3.33 14.54 18.31
N ALA A 8 -2.29 13.99 18.94
CA ALA A 8 -0.97 13.85 18.32
C ALA A 8 -0.96 12.78 17.22
N SER A 9 -1.52 11.60 17.49
CA SER A 9 -1.64 10.54 16.47
C SER A 9 -2.58 10.94 15.33
N LEU A 10 -3.67 11.66 15.62
CA LEU A 10 -4.53 12.22 14.57
C LEU A 10 -3.78 13.24 13.71
N LEU A 11 -2.94 14.10 14.30
CA LEU A 11 -2.15 15.07 13.55
C LEU A 11 -1.14 14.39 12.62
N GLU A 12 -0.48 13.32 13.07
CA GLU A 12 0.52 12.58 12.27
C GLU A 12 -0.07 11.90 11.02
N ILE A 13 -1.34 11.50 11.07
CA ILE A 13 -2.06 10.89 9.94
C ILE A 13 -2.74 11.95 9.08
N LEU A 14 -3.31 12.95 9.73
CA LEU A 14 -4.09 14.00 9.07
C LEU A 14 -3.16 14.95 8.30
N LEU A 15 -1.90 15.11 8.72
CA LEU A 15 -0.91 15.93 8.01
C LEU A 15 -0.58 15.41 6.59
N PRO A 16 -0.13 14.16 6.38
CA PRO A 16 0.10 13.64 5.04
C PRO A 16 -1.21 13.53 4.24
N LEU A 17 -2.32 13.14 4.87
CA LEU A 17 -3.62 13.08 4.20
C LEU A 17 -4.07 14.46 3.69
N ALA A 18 -3.98 15.49 4.53
CA ALA A 18 -4.35 16.86 4.17
C ALA A 18 -3.39 17.46 3.14
N LEU A 19 -2.10 17.12 3.20
CA LEU A 19 -1.14 17.49 2.15
C LEU A 19 -1.48 16.85 0.82
N ILE A 20 -1.80 15.54 0.79
CA ILE A 20 -2.20 14.84 -0.44
C ILE A 20 -3.50 15.45 -0.97
N LEU A 21 -4.52 15.62 -0.13
CA LEU A 21 -5.80 16.22 -0.52
C LEU A 21 -5.62 17.65 -1.03
N GLY A 22 -4.83 18.46 -0.32
CA GLY A 22 -4.54 19.84 -0.69
C GLY A 22 -3.76 19.94 -1.99
N LEU A 23 -2.78 19.06 -2.22
CA LEU A 23 -1.98 19.03 -3.44
C LEU A 23 -2.80 18.52 -4.63
N VAL A 24 -3.62 17.49 -4.45
CA VAL A 24 -4.56 17.00 -5.47
C VAL A 24 -5.61 18.07 -5.79
N LEU A 25 -6.15 18.78 -4.80
CA LEU A 25 -7.09 19.89 -4.98
C LEU A 25 -6.43 21.06 -5.71
N LEU A 26 -5.21 21.46 -5.32
CA LEU A 26 -4.44 22.53 -5.96
C LEU A 26 -4.19 22.19 -7.43
N LEU A 27 -3.72 20.96 -7.72
CA LEU A 27 -3.52 20.51 -9.08
C LEU A 27 -4.83 20.41 -9.86
N SER A 28 -5.93 19.96 -9.25
CA SER A 28 -7.25 19.90 -9.89
C SER A 28 -7.77 21.27 -10.32
N LEU A 29 -7.54 22.31 -9.50
CA LEU A 29 -7.95 23.69 -9.79
C LEU A 29 -7.03 24.41 -10.78
N ASN A 30 -5.74 24.03 -10.86
CA ASN A 30 -4.76 24.73 -11.70
C ASN A 30 -4.68 24.18 -13.15
N VAL A 31 -5.22 23.00 -13.43
CA VAL A 31 -5.11 22.34 -14.75
C VAL A 31 -6.17 22.84 -15.73
N GLU A 32 -6.34 24.15 -15.89
CA GLU A 32 -7.34 24.73 -16.80
C GLU A 32 -6.78 25.37 -18.09
N GLN A 33 -5.48 25.28 -18.41
CA GLN A 33 -4.94 25.85 -19.66
C GLN A 33 -3.76 25.12 -20.30
N THR A 34 -3.86 23.82 -20.61
CA THR A 34 -2.92 23.17 -21.57
C THR A 34 -3.63 22.30 -22.60
N GLN A 35 -4.88 22.63 -22.95
CA GLN A 35 -5.46 22.22 -24.22
C GLN A 35 -5.58 23.47 -25.09
N GLN A 36 -4.73 23.52 -26.13
CA GLN A 36 -4.71 24.49 -27.23
C GLN A 36 -3.80 25.71 -27.04
N THR A 37 -2.49 25.50 -27.00
CA THR A 37 -1.61 26.31 -27.84
C THR A 37 -0.54 25.41 -28.47
N GLU A 38 -0.67 25.28 -29.79
CA GLU A 38 0.34 24.88 -30.77
C GLU A 38 0.66 23.39 -30.99
N ALA A 39 0.07 22.92 -32.09
CA ALA A 39 0.62 21.93 -32.99
C ALA A 39 2.04 22.31 -33.48
N ALA A 40 3.04 22.04 -32.65
CA ALA A 40 4.42 21.84 -33.07
C ALA A 40 4.90 20.53 -32.44
N GLN A 41 4.74 19.44 -33.20
CA GLN A 41 5.20 18.11 -32.86
C GLN A 41 6.68 18.16 -32.46
N ALA A 42 6.98 17.99 -31.18
CA ALA A 42 8.29 17.47 -30.77
C ALA A 42 8.23 15.94 -30.97
N PRO A 43 8.85 15.36 -32.02
CA PRO A 43 8.82 13.91 -32.30
C PRO A 43 9.34 13.06 -31.12
N LEU A 44 10.05 13.70 -30.19
CA LEU A 44 10.60 13.15 -28.96
C LEU A 44 9.50 12.70 -27.97
N GLU A 45 8.35 13.37 -27.92
CA GLU A 45 7.29 13.06 -26.95
C GLU A 45 6.57 11.72 -27.25
N SER A 46 6.36 11.41 -28.52
CA SER A 46 5.63 10.20 -28.92
C SER A 46 6.40 8.92 -28.62
N TRP A 47 7.70 8.90 -28.89
CA TRP A 47 8.56 7.76 -28.59
C TRP A 47 8.73 7.56 -27.08
N LEU A 48 8.83 8.65 -26.31
CA LEU A 48 8.87 8.59 -24.85
C LEU A 48 7.56 8.01 -24.29
N LYS A 49 6.40 8.48 -24.76
CA LYS A 49 5.07 7.96 -24.38
C LYS A 49 4.94 6.45 -24.65
N LEU A 50 5.43 5.98 -25.79
CA LEU A 50 5.45 4.55 -26.12
C LEU A 50 6.34 3.76 -25.16
N ILE A 51 7.60 4.18 -24.98
CA ILE A 51 8.56 3.47 -24.12
C ILE A 51 8.02 3.38 -22.69
N VAL A 52 7.57 4.50 -22.13
CA VAL A 52 7.03 4.55 -20.78
C VAL A 52 5.74 3.74 -20.67
N GLY A 53 4.88 3.77 -21.68
CA GLY A 53 3.68 2.92 -21.74
C GLY A 53 4.01 1.43 -21.67
N TYR A 54 5.03 0.98 -22.41
CA TYR A 54 5.50 -0.41 -22.34
C TYR A 54 6.11 -0.74 -20.98
N LEU A 55 6.95 0.13 -20.41
CA LEU A 55 7.53 -0.08 -19.08
C LEU A 55 6.44 -0.19 -18.00
N ALA A 56 5.48 0.72 -18.00
CA ALA A 56 4.33 0.70 -17.10
C ALA A 56 3.53 -0.61 -17.25
N ALA A 57 3.23 -1.01 -18.48
CA ALA A 57 2.53 -2.27 -18.75
C ALA A 57 3.32 -3.49 -18.24
N THR A 58 4.66 -3.52 -18.38
CA THR A 58 5.47 -4.63 -17.86
C THR A 58 5.45 -4.69 -16.33
N ALA A 59 5.48 -3.55 -15.65
CA ALA A 59 5.37 -3.48 -14.19
C ALA A 59 3.99 -3.95 -13.72
N GLU A 60 2.93 -3.58 -14.43
CA GLU A 60 1.55 -4.00 -14.14
C GLU A 60 1.36 -5.52 -14.33
N ILE A 61 1.92 -6.08 -15.41
CA ILE A 61 1.92 -7.52 -15.64
C ILE A 61 2.71 -8.25 -14.54
N ALA A 62 3.87 -7.74 -14.16
CA ALA A 62 4.66 -8.32 -13.07
C ALA A 62 3.88 -8.31 -11.74
N ALA A 63 3.21 -7.20 -11.41
CA ALA A 63 2.34 -7.10 -10.25
C ALA A 63 1.24 -8.17 -10.27
N ALA A 64 0.51 -8.27 -11.39
CA ALA A 64 -0.58 -9.23 -11.56
C ALA A 64 -0.10 -10.68 -11.40
N LEU A 65 1.05 -11.02 -11.98
CA LEU A 65 1.64 -12.36 -11.85
C LEU A 65 2.04 -12.67 -10.41
N VAL A 66 2.76 -11.76 -9.76
CA VAL A 66 3.24 -11.95 -8.38
C VAL A 66 2.06 -12.10 -7.40
N ILE A 67 1.07 -11.22 -7.50
CA ILE A 67 -0.14 -11.26 -6.68
C ILE A 67 -0.94 -12.54 -6.98
N GLY A 68 -1.20 -12.83 -8.25
CA GLY A 68 -2.00 -13.99 -8.66
C GLY A 68 -1.40 -15.32 -8.18
N LEU A 69 -0.09 -15.51 -8.37
CA LEU A 69 0.60 -16.71 -7.90
C LEU A 69 0.58 -16.83 -6.38
N ALA A 70 0.75 -15.72 -5.65
CA ALA A 70 0.67 -15.71 -4.20
C ALA A 70 -0.71 -16.15 -3.71
N VAL A 71 -1.78 -15.58 -4.28
CA VAL A 71 -3.16 -15.91 -3.93
C VAL A 71 -3.45 -17.39 -4.19
N ILE A 72 -3.10 -17.91 -5.37
CA ILE A 72 -3.30 -19.33 -5.72
C ILE A 72 -2.58 -20.24 -4.71
N ARG A 73 -1.30 -19.94 -4.41
CA ARG A 73 -0.51 -20.70 -3.46
C ARG A 73 -1.10 -20.65 -2.04
N GLY A 74 -1.54 -19.47 -1.61
CA GLY A 74 -2.18 -19.26 -0.31
C GLY A 74 -3.46 -20.08 -0.16
N ILE A 75 -4.33 -20.07 -1.17
CA ILE A 75 -5.55 -20.87 -1.20
C ILE A 75 -5.23 -22.36 -1.12
N MET A 76 -4.26 -22.83 -1.92
CA MET A 76 -3.88 -24.25 -1.93
C MET A 76 -3.37 -24.71 -0.57
N LEU A 77 -2.49 -23.93 0.08
CA LEU A 77 -1.98 -24.25 1.41
C LEU A 77 -3.08 -24.25 2.47
N TYR A 78 -3.96 -23.24 2.43
CA TYR A 78 -5.10 -23.15 3.35
C TYR A 78 -6.03 -24.36 3.23
N LEU A 79 -6.38 -24.76 2.01
CA LEU A 79 -7.25 -25.92 1.76
C LEU A 79 -6.62 -27.24 2.20
N LEU A 80 -5.34 -27.47 1.84
CA LEU A 80 -4.60 -28.67 2.27
C LEU A 80 -4.53 -28.78 3.80
N GLN A 81 -4.34 -27.65 4.47
CA GLN A 81 -4.24 -27.60 5.93
C GLN A 81 -5.60 -27.80 6.61
N THR A 82 -6.66 -27.19 6.08
CA THR A 82 -8.04 -27.39 6.56
C THR A 82 -8.48 -28.86 6.45
N PHE A 83 -8.02 -29.57 5.41
CA PHE A 83 -8.34 -30.98 5.22
C PHE A 83 -7.48 -31.93 6.07
N SER A 84 -6.29 -31.50 6.49
CA SER A 84 -5.40 -32.27 7.35
C SER A 84 -5.70 -31.99 8.82
N ARG A 85 -6.32 -32.96 9.50
CA ARG A 85 -6.89 -32.88 10.86
C ARG A 85 -5.84 -32.77 11.99
N SER A 86 -4.79 -31.97 11.82
CA SER A 86 -3.68 -31.81 12.78
C SER A 86 -3.83 -30.54 13.63
N ARG A 87 -3.62 -30.66 14.95
CA ARG A 87 -3.85 -29.61 15.97
C ARG A 87 -2.82 -28.46 15.98
N GLN A 88 -1.93 -28.34 14.98
CA GLN A 88 -0.95 -27.24 14.82
C GLN A 88 -1.48 -26.04 13.98
N HIS A 89 -2.79 -25.87 13.90
CA HIS A 89 -3.46 -24.94 12.98
C HIS A 89 -3.14 -23.45 13.21
N ILE A 90 -2.78 -23.04 14.42
CA ILE A 90 -2.68 -21.61 14.77
C ILE A 90 -1.36 -21.00 14.26
N ASP A 91 -0.21 -21.60 14.55
CA ASP A 91 1.10 -21.06 14.12
C ASP A 91 1.30 -21.09 12.60
N SER A 92 0.71 -22.08 11.91
CA SER A 92 0.90 -22.26 10.47
C SER A 92 0.14 -21.24 9.62
N THR A 93 -1.07 -20.86 10.08
CA THR A 93 -1.92 -19.89 9.35
C THR A 93 -1.30 -18.49 9.38
N GLU A 94 -0.67 -18.13 10.51
CA GLU A 94 0.04 -16.85 10.65
C GLU A 94 1.24 -16.75 9.70
N VAL A 95 2.00 -17.85 9.54
CA VAL A 95 3.11 -17.91 8.57
C VAL A 95 2.61 -17.72 7.13
N VAL A 96 1.50 -18.36 6.74
CA VAL A 96 0.90 -18.17 5.41
C VAL A 96 0.46 -16.72 5.22
N ARG A 97 -0.20 -16.12 6.23
CA ARG A 97 -0.67 -14.73 6.19
C ARG A 97 0.49 -13.74 6.06
N LEU A 98 1.59 -13.93 6.80
CA LEU A 98 2.81 -13.11 6.70
C LEU A 98 3.50 -13.25 5.34
N GLN A 99 3.59 -14.47 4.79
CA GLN A 99 4.16 -14.69 3.47
C GLN A 99 3.32 -14.03 2.38
N LEU A 100 2.00 -14.17 2.42
CA LEU A 100 1.09 -13.51 1.50
C LEU A 100 1.20 -11.98 1.60
N GLY A 101 1.17 -11.43 2.82
CA GLY A 101 1.29 -9.98 3.04
C GLY A 101 2.56 -9.39 2.41
N ARG A 102 3.70 -10.06 2.55
CA ARG A 102 4.97 -9.62 1.96
C ARG A 102 4.98 -9.66 0.44
N VAL A 103 4.38 -10.69 -0.17
CA VAL A 103 4.29 -10.79 -1.64
C VAL A 103 3.28 -9.80 -2.21
N LEU A 104 2.17 -9.56 -1.51
CA LEU A 104 1.20 -8.53 -1.87
C LEU A 104 1.82 -7.12 -1.79
N ALA A 105 2.62 -6.83 -0.77
CA ALA A 105 3.35 -5.57 -0.67
C ALA A 105 4.28 -5.34 -1.88
N LEU A 106 5.03 -6.36 -2.29
CA LEU A 106 5.86 -6.30 -3.50
C LEU A 106 5.02 -6.05 -4.78
N GLY A 107 3.89 -6.76 -4.92
CA GLY A 107 2.98 -6.52 -6.05
C GLY A 107 2.49 -5.07 -6.10
N LEU A 108 2.16 -4.49 -4.94
CA LEU A 108 1.76 -3.09 -4.83
C LEU A 108 2.90 -2.12 -5.17
N GLU A 109 4.17 -2.47 -4.91
CA GLU A 109 5.32 -1.66 -5.34
C GLU A 109 5.38 -1.51 -6.85
N PHE A 110 5.16 -2.61 -7.59
CA PHE A 110 5.13 -2.60 -9.04
C PHE A 110 3.95 -1.81 -9.62
N THR A 111 2.76 -1.87 -9.01
CA THR A 111 1.61 -1.08 -9.50
C THR A 111 1.90 0.41 -9.41
N VAL A 112 2.51 0.88 -8.32
CA VAL A 112 2.85 2.31 -8.24
C VAL A 112 4.04 2.71 -9.08
N ALA A 113 5.00 1.81 -9.31
CA ALA A 113 6.00 2.08 -10.34
C ALA A 113 5.33 2.34 -11.70
N SER A 114 4.32 1.54 -12.07
CA SER A 114 3.50 1.76 -13.28
C SER A 114 2.77 3.10 -13.25
N ASP A 115 2.13 3.45 -12.12
CA ASP A 115 1.38 4.70 -11.98
C ASP A 115 2.28 5.94 -12.06
N ILE A 116 3.44 5.92 -11.38
CA ILE A 116 4.44 7.00 -11.44
C ILE A 116 4.91 7.20 -12.89
N LEU A 117 5.22 6.10 -13.58
CA LEU A 117 5.63 6.13 -14.99
C LEU A 117 4.57 6.80 -15.87
N ARG A 118 3.29 6.43 -15.73
CA ARG A 118 2.19 7.04 -16.50
C ARG A 118 2.02 8.53 -16.21
N THR A 119 2.05 8.94 -14.93
CA THR A 119 1.91 10.35 -14.57
C THR A 119 3.10 11.21 -15.01
N ALA A 120 4.30 10.65 -15.08
CA ALA A 120 5.51 11.39 -15.45
C ALA A 120 5.52 11.90 -16.91
N VAL A 121 4.79 11.25 -17.83
CA VAL A 121 4.88 11.56 -19.27
C VAL A 121 3.68 12.32 -19.82
N ALA A 122 2.50 12.17 -19.23
CA ALA A 122 1.31 12.93 -19.65
C ALA A 122 0.32 13.06 -18.47
N PRO A 123 0.55 13.99 -17.53
CA PRO A 123 -0.35 14.17 -16.40
C PRO A 123 -1.70 14.73 -16.90
N THR A 124 -2.71 13.87 -17.03
CA THR A 124 -4.10 14.33 -17.22
C THR A 124 -4.75 14.61 -15.87
N ARG A 125 -5.85 15.40 -15.84
CA ARG A 125 -6.63 15.60 -14.61
C ARG A 125 -7.07 14.26 -13.99
N GLN A 126 -7.44 13.29 -14.82
CA GLN A 126 -7.83 11.95 -14.37
C GLN A 126 -6.64 11.18 -13.80
N ASP A 127 -5.45 11.29 -14.39
CA ASP A 127 -4.25 10.62 -13.89
C ASP A 127 -3.77 11.19 -12.56
N ILE A 128 -3.87 12.51 -12.37
CA ILE A 128 -3.56 13.16 -11.08
C ILE A 128 -4.52 12.67 -9.98
N LEU A 129 -5.81 12.56 -10.29
CA LEU A 129 -6.80 12.02 -9.36
C LEU A 129 -6.55 10.54 -9.05
N ASN A 130 -6.23 9.73 -10.06
CA ASN A 130 -5.89 8.32 -9.87
C ASN A 130 -4.64 8.16 -8.99
N LEU A 131 -3.57 8.90 -9.28
CA LEU A 131 -2.34 8.89 -8.48
C LEU A 131 -2.63 9.34 -7.04
N GLY A 132 -3.42 10.40 -6.86
CA GLY A 132 -3.87 10.86 -5.55
C GLY A 132 -4.61 9.79 -4.76
N ALA A 133 -5.54 9.08 -5.42
CA ALA A 133 -6.28 7.98 -4.80
C ALA A 133 -5.36 6.81 -4.40
N ILE A 134 -4.40 6.45 -5.24
CA ILE A 134 -3.44 5.35 -4.99
C ILE A 134 -2.51 5.69 -3.82
N VAL A 135 -1.97 6.91 -3.78
CA VAL A 135 -1.11 7.36 -2.67
C VAL A 135 -1.90 7.42 -1.36
N LEU A 136 -3.15 7.89 -1.40
CA LEU A 136 -4.04 7.90 -0.25
C LEU A 136 -4.32 6.48 0.25
N LEU A 137 -4.66 5.54 -0.65
CA LEU A 137 -4.89 4.14 -0.31
C LEU A 137 -3.67 3.53 0.36
N ARG A 138 -2.46 3.76 -0.16
CA ARG A 138 -1.21 3.29 0.44
C ARG A 138 -0.98 3.86 1.83
N THR A 139 -1.21 5.16 2.00
CA THR A 139 -1.06 5.82 3.31
C THR A 139 -1.99 5.20 4.33
N LEU A 140 -3.25 4.95 3.95
CA LEU A 140 -4.23 4.28 4.81
C LEU A 140 -3.83 2.84 5.15
N LEU A 141 -3.43 2.04 4.15
CA LEU A 141 -3.02 0.65 4.37
C LEU A 141 -1.79 0.56 5.27
N ASN A 142 -0.76 1.37 4.99
CA ASN A 142 0.46 1.38 5.79
C ASN A 142 0.18 1.81 7.23
N TYR A 143 -0.69 2.81 7.41
CA TYR A 143 -1.15 3.23 8.73
C TYR A 143 -1.89 2.12 9.49
N PHE A 144 -2.81 1.42 8.84
CA PHE A 144 -3.54 0.31 9.49
C PHE A 144 -2.62 -0.85 9.87
N LEU A 145 -1.67 -1.20 8.99
CA LEU A 145 -0.70 -2.25 9.25
C LEU A 145 0.21 -1.90 10.44
N GLU A 146 0.79 -0.70 10.43
CA GLU A 146 1.61 -0.20 11.54
C GLU A 146 0.84 -0.26 12.86
N ARG A 147 -0.43 0.15 12.85
CA ARG A 147 -1.30 0.12 14.02
C ARG A 147 -1.63 -1.30 14.50
N GLU A 148 -1.81 -2.27 13.59
CA GLU A 148 -2.05 -3.68 13.93
C GLU A 148 -0.78 -4.28 14.58
N ILE A 149 0.40 -4.01 14.02
CA ILE A 149 1.69 -4.47 14.54
C ILE A 149 1.93 -3.93 15.96
N GLN A 150 1.74 -2.63 16.17
CA GLN A 150 1.91 -2.01 17.49
C GLN A 150 0.96 -2.60 18.54
N GLN A 151 -0.27 -2.95 18.16
CA GLN A 151 -1.22 -3.60 19.08
C GLN A 151 -0.76 -5.01 19.48
N VAL A 152 -0.22 -5.77 18.53
CA VAL A 152 0.31 -7.11 18.80
C VAL A 152 1.53 -7.03 19.72
N GLU A 153 2.46 -6.10 19.46
CA GLU A 153 3.65 -5.90 20.31
C GLU A 153 3.30 -5.46 21.73
N GLN A 154 2.34 -4.54 21.89
CA GLN A 154 1.84 -4.12 23.19
C GLN A 154 1.13 -5.25 23.95
N SER A 155 0.44 -6.13 23.23
CA SER A 155 -0.21 -7.29 23.85
C SER A 155 0.82 -8.29 24.35
N ARG A 156 1.89 -8.51 23.58
CA ARG A 156 2.98 -9.42 23.92
C ARG A 156 3.83 -8.92 25.09
N SER A 157 4.13 -7.61 25.15
CA SER A 157 4.88 -7.02 26.28
C SER A 157 4.12 -7.07 27.60
N LYS A 158 2.79 -6.88 27.59
CA LYS A 158 1.93 -7.09 28.76
C LYS A 158 1.94 -8.55 29.24
N SER A 159 1.98 -9.52 28.33
CA SER A 159 2.07 -10.94 28.70
C SER A 159 3.39 -11.29 29.42
N TYR A 160 4.51 -10.68 29.03
CA TYR A 160 5.80 -10.87 29.72
C TYR A 160 5.81 -10.24 31.12
N GLN A 161 5.28 -9.01 31.27
CA GLN A 161 5.20 -8.36 32.59
C GLN A 161 4.31 -9.10 33.59
N ASN A 162 3.17 -9.64 33.13
CA ASN A 162 2.27 -10.41 33.99
C ASN A 162 2.89 -11.76 34.43
N ALA A 163 3.72 -12.37 33.58
CA ALA A 163 4.43 -13.60 33.91
C ALA A 163 5.49 -13.37 35.00
N GLU A 164 6.30 -12.31 34.87
CA GLU A 164 7.30 -11.95 35.89
C GLU A 164 6.67 -11.53 37.23
N GLN A 165 5.54 -10.79 37.21
CA GLN A 165 4.82 -10.44 38.45
C GLN A 165 4.23 -11.66 39.15
N SER A 166 3.77 -12.66 38.40
CA SER A 166 3.21 -13.89 38.98
C SER A 166 4.27 -14.77 39.65
N GLU A 167 5.52 -14.69 39.19
CA GLU A 167 6.66 -15.42 39.75
C GLU A 167 7.20 -14.76 41.03
N ASN A 168 7.21 -13.43 41.10
CA ASN A 168 7.76 -12.67 42.23
C ASN A 168 6.78 -12.49 43.41
N THR A 169 5.53 -12.94 43.28
CA THR A 169 4.50 -12.84 44.34
C THR A 169 4.23 -14.19 45.04
N LYS A 170 5.00 -15.24 44.72
CA LYS A 170 4.98 -16.55 45.41
C LYS A 170 6.21 -16.71 46.30
#